data_AF-A0A947HN08-F1
#
_entry.id   AF-A0A947HN08-F1
#
_cell.length_a   1.000
_cell.length_b   1.000
_cell.length_c   1.000
_cell.angle_alpha   90.00
_cell.angle_beta   90.00
_cell.angle_gamma   90.00
#
_symmetry.space_group_name_H-M   'P 1'
#
loop_
_entity.id
_entity.type
_entity.pdbx_description
1 polymer ?
#
loop_
_entity_poly.entity_id
_entity_poly.type
_entity_poly.pdbx_seq_one_letter_code
_entity_poly.pdbx_strand_id
1 'polypeptide(L)'
;MRRISRCQWQRQPWRNGGGVTWELWRDGDGPPGFVVRLSCAEVASDGPFSRFPGVDRVIALVDGAGMVLDGASPHRLDDALEPHSFRGEAEVHGRLLGGPVLDFNLMTARGEAKARVRRLHLAPGERVELVGSTVVAFAPRGGVAVSQEERRYALVPMDTAVAVGRLTIDAGPQPEPILVAEIARRDAPTRVAPPPGLAALFESAVVEIAGPPLAEPSWVITACNPHGSLHGAEENAERMAALEAVLRSRGLVFRHAVGRDASGDWAEPSFAITGSDRETALALASKFDQDAVYEFDAVGNRVVLWC
;
A
#
# COMPACT_ATOMS: atom_id res chain seq x y z
N MET A 1 -3.51 -7.45 6.85
CA MET A 1 -4.75 -6.98 6.18
C MET A 1 -5.25 -5.70 6.85
N ARG A 2 -5.77 -4.76 6.06
CA ARG A 2 -6.45 -3.52 6.48
C ARG A 2 -7.86 -3.50 5.87
N ARG A 3 -8.88 -3.24 6.69
CA ARG A 3 -10.24 -2.87 6.24
C ARG A 3 -10.36 -1.35 6.22
N ILE A 4 -10.93 -0.82 5.15
CA ILE A 4 -11.19 0.60 4.93
C ILE A 4 -12.69 0.75 4.76
N SER A 5 -13.33 1.40 5.73
CA SER A 5 -14.77 1.65 5.73
C SER A 5 -15.09 2.93 4.97
N ARG A 6 -16.33 3.07 4.48
CA ARG A 6 -16.79 4.25 3.72
C ARG A 6 -16.52 5.60 4.41
N CYS A 7 -16.60 5.65 5.73
CA CYS A 7 -16.34 6.86 6.52
C CYS A 7 -14.86 7.29 6.55
N GLN A 8 -13.94 6.40 6.16
CA GLN A 8 -12.50 6.68 6.11
C GLN A 8 -12.04 7.21 4.75
N TRP A 9 -12.94 7.27 3.76
CA TRP A 9 -12.62 7.73 2.41
C TRP A 9 -12.29 9.21 2.39
N GLN A 10 -11.21 9.58 1.71
CA GLN A 10 -10.75 10.95 1.63
C GLN A 10 -11.40 11.67 0.46
N ARG A 11 -12.17 12.73 0.74
CA ARG A 11 -12.92 13.48 -0.27
C ARG A 11 -12.04 14.47 -1.03
N GLN A 12 -12.11 14.45 -2.36
CA GLN A 12 -11.39 15.35 -3.26
C GLN A 12 -12.33 15.87 -4.35
N PRO A 13 -12.99 17.03 -4.15
CA PRO A 13 -13.81 17.65 -5.18
C PRO A 13 -12.99 18.01 -6.42
N TRP A 14 -13.58 17.84 -7.60
CA TRP A 14 -12.90 18.21 -8.84
C TRP A 14 -12.93 19.72 -9.06
N ARG A 15 -11.84 20.27 -9.61
CA ARG A 15 -11.72 21.72 -9.88
C ARG A 15 -12.79 22.24 -10.85
N ASN A 16 -13.26 21.40 -11.76
CA ASN A 16 -14.29 21.74 -12.75
C ASN A 16 -15.72 21.60 -12.20
N GLY A 17 -15.90 21.14 -10.95
CA GLY A 17 -17.20 20.90 -10.35
C GLY A 17 -17.98 19.71 -10.91
N GLY A 18 -17.42 18.97 -11.88
CA GLY A 18 -18.11 17.86 -12.55
C GLY A 18 -18.18 16.55 -11.75
N GLY A 19 -17.67 16.55 -10.52
CA GLY A 19 -17.62 15.35 -9.71
C GLY A 19 -16.77 15.45 -8.45
N VAL A 20 -16.66 14.32 -7.76
CA VAL A 20 -15.87 14.14 -6.54
C VAL A 20 -15.14 12.82 -6.61
N THR A 21 -13.84 12.82 -6.31
CA THR A 21 -13.11 11.56 -6.06
C THR A 21 -13.06 11.30 -4.56
N TRP A 22 -13.38 10.09 -4.17
CA TRP A 22 -13.17 9.55 -2.85
C TRP A 22 -11.98 8.59 -2.90
N GLU A 23 -10.86 8.96 -2.29
CA GLU A 23 -9.69 8.10 -2.21
C GLU A 23 -9.87 7.08 -1.08
N LEU A 24 -9.76 5.80 -1.44
CA LEU A 24 -9.92 4.65 -0.53
C LEU A 24 -8.56 4.28 0.06
N TRP A 25 -7.57 4.13 -0.82
CA TRP A 25 -6.23 3.69 -0.45
C TRP A 25 -5.20 4.16 -1.47
N ARG A 26 -3.98 4.37 -1.00
CA ARG A 26 -2.82 4.75 -1.80
C ARG A 26 -1.59 4.04 -1.25
N ASP A 27 -0.68 3.70 -2.13
CA ASP A 27 0.57 3.03 -1.80
C ASP A 27 1.71 3.46 -2.72
N GLY A 28 2.90 3.62 -2.13
CA GLY A 28 4.11 4.13 -2.76
C GLY A 28 4.10 5.65 -3.04
N ASP A 29 5.29 6.22 -3.23
CA ASP A 29 5.50 7.65 -3.55
C ASP A 29 6.12 7.87 -4.94
N GLY A 30 6.28 6.79 -5.74
CA GLY A 30 6.87 6.87 -7.08
C GLY A 30 6.05 7.74 -8.04
N PRO A 31 6.66 8.34 -9.09
CA PRO A 31 5.94 9.15 -10.07
C PRO A 31 4.70 8.40 -10.62
N PRO A 32 3.49 9.00 -10.58
CA PRO A 32 3.18 10.42 -10.40
C PRO A 32 2.88 10.88 -8.94
N GLY A 33 3.41 10.18 -7.94
CA GLY A 33 3.13 10.37 -6.51
C GLY A 33 2.31 9.23 -5.90
N PHE A 34 2.22 8.10 -6.60
CA PHE A 34 1.70 6.82 -6.12
C PHE A 34 2.19 5.68 -7.02
N VAL A 35 2.39 4.49 -6.44
CA VAL A 35 2.53 3.24 -7.20
C VAL A 35 1.17 2.62 -7.44
N VAL A 36 0.29 2.64 -6.43
CA VAL A 36 -1.10 2.21 -6.54
C VAL A 36 -2.02 3.24 -5.90
N ARG A 37 -3.15 3.52 -6.55
CA ARG A 37 -4.21 4.35 -6.01
C ARG A 37 -5.57 3.71 -6.27
N LEU A 38 -6.34 3.50 -5.21
CA LEU A 38 -7.73 3.06 -5.27
C LEU A 38 -8.65 4.21 -4.88
N SER A 39 -9.70 4.39 -5.66
CA SER A 39 -10.67 5.45 -5.46
C SER A 39 -12.05 5.04 -5.96
N CYS A 40 -13.08 5.74 -5.51
CA CYS A 40 -14.37 5.79 -6.18
C CYS A 40 -14.63 7.23 -6.64
N ALA A 41 -15.19 7.43 -7.81
CA ALA A 41 -15.53 8.76 -8.30
C ALA A 41 -17.03 8.90 -8.55
N GLU A 42 -17.61 9.96 -7.99
CA GLU A 42 -18.93 10.45 -8.36
C GLU A 42 -18.78 11.36 -9.57
N VAL A 43 -19.32 10.96 -10.72
CA VAL A 43 -19.33 11.75 -11.95
C VAL A 43 -20.71 12.34 -12.11
N ALA A 44 -20.83 13.65 -11.91
CA ALA A 44 -22.11 14.35 -11.87
C ALA A 44 -22.52 14.96 -13.22
N SER A 45 -21.55 15.19 -14.11
CA SER A 45 -21.78 15.73 -15.44
C SER A 45 -20.79 15.16 -16.45
N ASP A 46 -21.14 15.24 -17.72
CA ASP A 46 -20.24 14.95 -18.83
C ASP A 46 -18.95 15.78 -18.72
N GLY A 47 -17.83 15.21 -19.18
CA GLY A 47 -16.57 15.93 -19.12
C GLY A 47 -15.32 15.11 -19.44
N PRO A 48 -14.20 15.80 -19.65
CA PRO A 48 -12.92 15.14 -19.89
C PRO A 48 -12.41 14.48 -18.60
N PHE A 49 -11.82 13.29 -18.76
CA PHE A 49 -11.07 12.63 -17.71
C PHE A 49 -9.67 13.22 -17.62
N SER A 50 -9.15 13.35 -16.39
CA SER A 50 -7.75 13.75 -16.18
C SER A 50 -6.79 12.72 -16.78
N ARG A 51 -5.73 13.21 -17.42
CA ARG A 51 -4.65 12.39 -17.98
C ARG A 51 -3.58 12.11 -16.92
N PHE A 52 -3.10 10.88 -16.91
CA PHE A 52 -2.04 10.39 -16.04
C PHE A 52 -1.01 9.64 -16.88
N PRO A 53 -0.02 10.33 -17.46
CA PRO A 53 1.02 9.68 -18.25
C PRO A 53 1.76 8.60 -17.46
N GLY A 54 1.99 7.45 -18.08
CA GLY A 54 2.70 6.33 -17.46
C GLY A 54 1.87 5.56 -16.42
N VAL A 55 0.57 5.82 -16.31
CA VAL A 55 -0.35 5.09 -15.42
C VAL A 55 -1.22 4.14 -16.25
N ASP A 56 -1.47 2.95 -15.72
CA ASP A 56 -2.53 2.06 -16.21
C ASP A 56 -3.75 2.20 -15.30
N ARG A 57 -4.94 2.35 -15.90
CA ARG A 57 -6.20 2.59 -15.19
C ARG A 57 -7.17 1.45 -15.44
N VAL A 58 -7.86 1.03 -14.39
CA VAL A 58 -9.02 0.14 -14.47
C VAL A 58 -10.20 0.82 -13.81
N ILE A 59 -11.29 0.96 -14.56
CA ILE A 59 -12.54 1.57 -14.11
C ILE A 59 -13.67 0.54 -14.13
N ALA A 60 -14.62 0.62 -13.20
CA ALA A 60 -15.81 -0.21 -13.21
C ALA A 60 -17.00 0.57 -12.66
N LEU A 61 -18.19 0.44 -13.27
CA LEU A 61 -19.40 1.09 -12.78
C LEU A 61 -19.82 0.47 -11.44
N VAL A 62 -20.05 1.29 -10.42
CA VAL A 62 -20.54 0.84 -9.11
C VAL A 62 -22.03 1.11 -8.95
N ASP A 63 -22.50 2.28 -9.37
CA ASP A 63 -23.90 2.68 -9.27
C ASP A 63 -24.28 3.71 -10.35
N GLY A 64 -25.56 3.71 -10.74
CA GLY A 64 -26.12 4.61 -11.77
C GLY A 64 -26.28 3.94 -13.15
N ALA A 65 -26.82 4.69 -14.11
CA ALA A 65 -27.19 4.19 -15.44
C ALA A 65 -26.01 3.88 -16.38
N GLY A 66 -24.78 4.22 -15.96
CA GLY A 66 -23.57 4.06 -16.74
C GLY A 66 -23.15 5.30 -17.53
N MET A 67 -22.00 5.19 -18.18
CA MET A 67 -21.42 6.25 -19.01
C MET A 67 -20.74 5.67 -20.25
N VAL A 68 -20.58 6.46 -21.30
CA VAL A 68 -19.67 6.16 -22.41
C VAL A 68 -18.33 6.84 -22.14
N LEU A 69 -17.25 6.06 -22.23
CA LEU A 69 -15.88 6.54 -22.25
C LEU A 69 -15.48 6.76 -23.71
N ASP A 70 -15.64 7.98 -24.18
CA ASP A 70 -15.31 8.36 -25.55
C ASP A 70 -13.83 8.69 -25.68
N GLY A 71 -13.14 7.96 -26.54
CA GLY A 71 -11.73 8.16 -26.85
C GLY A 71 -11.41 7.47 -28.18
N ALA A 72 -10.14 7.11 -28.38
CA ALA A 72 -9.73 6.40 -29.60
C ALA A 72 -10.44 5.04 -29.79
N SER A 73 -10.79 4.38 -28.69
CA SER A 73 -11.63 3.18 -28.67
C SER A 73 -12.77 3.41 -27.69
N PRO A 74 -13.93 3.90 -28.15
CA PRO A 74 -15.08 4.15 -27.29
C PRO A 74 -15.52 2.88 -26.56
N HIS A 75 -15.83 3.02 -25.28
CA HIS A 75 -16.31 1.93 -24.46
C HIS A 75 -17.53 2.36 -23.64
N ARG A 76 -18.56 1.53 -23.63
CA ARG A 76 -19.77 1.78 -22.85
C ARG A 76 -19.66 1.05 -21.52
N LEU A 77 -19.66 1.81 -20.44
CA LEU A 77 -19.53 1.35 -19.06
C LEU A 77 -20.92 1.35 -18.40
N ASP A 78 -21.73 0.35 -18.72
CA ASP A 78 -23.10 0.17 -18.19
C ASP A 78 -23.39 -1.23 -17.62
N ASP A 79 -22.44 -2.16 -17.72
CA ASP A 79 -22.47 -3.41 -16.96
C ASP A 79 -21.80 -3.20 -15.58
N ALA A 80 -22.60 -3.34 -14.52
CA ALA A 80 -22.16 -3.07 -13.15
C ALA A 80 -20.99 -3.97 -12.75
N LEU A 81 -19.94 -3.34 -12.24
CA LEU A 81 -18.70 -3.93 -11.79
C LEU A 81 -17.90 -4.65 -12.88
N GLU A 82 -18.26 -4.52 -14.16
CA GLU A 82 -17.43 -5.04 -15.24
C GLU A 82 -16.19 -4.13 -15.43
N PRO A 83 -14.96 -4.64 -15.22
CA PRO A 83 -13.77 -3.81 -15.26
C PRO A 83 -13.35 -3.49 -16.70
N HIS A 84 -13.11 -2.20 -16.97
CA HIS A 84 -12.54 -1.72 -18.22
C HIS A 84 -11.15 -1.15 -18.01
N SER A 85 -10.16 -1.59 -18.80
CA SER A 85 -8.78 -1.13 -18.71
C SER A 85 -8.44 -0.16 -19.83
N PHE A 86 -7.77 0.95 -19.49
CA PHE A 86 -7.29 1.93 -20.47
C PHE A 86 -6.01 2.63 -19.98
N ARG A 87 -5.32 3.29 -20.91
CA ARG A 87 -4.07 4.01 -20.63
C ARG A 87 -4.38 5.34 -19.95
N GLY A 88 -3.63 5.70 -18.91
CA GLY A 88 -3.83 6.94 -18.17
C GLY A 88 -3.59 8.18 -19.02
N GLU A 89 -2.69 8.13 -20.01
CA GLU A 89 -2.43 9.20 -20.98
C GLU A 89 -3.52 9.37 -22.04
N ALA A 90 -4.46 8.42 -22.16
CA ALA A 90 -5.48 8.47 -23.19
C ALA A 90 -6.39 9.69 -23.01
N GLU A 91 -6.76 10.32 -24.12
CA GLU A 91 -7.81 11.32 -24.14
C GLU A 91 -9.16 10.62 -24.07
N VAL A 92 -9.84 10.78 -22.92
CA VAL A 92 -11.15 10.18 -22.65
C VAL A 92 -12.12 11.26 -22.20
N HIS A 93 -13.32 11.25 -22.77
CA HIS A 93 -14.44 12.08 -22.37
C HIS A 93 -15.57 11.18 -21.88
N GLY A 94 -16.04 11.38 -20.65
CA GLY A 94 -17.19 10.67 -20.11
C GLY A 94 -18.49 11.34 -20.54
N ARG A 95 -19.42 10.57 -21.12
CA ARG A 95 -20.80 10.98 -21.37
C ARG A 95 -21.77 10.11 -20.59
N LEU A 96 -22.55 10.71 -19.69
CA LEU A 96 -23.49 10.00 -18.83
C LEU A 96 -24.69 9.49 -19.63
N LEU A 97 -25.13 8.26 -19.36
CA LEU A 97 -26.28 7.67 -20.04
C LEU A 97 -27.62 8.08 -19.44
N GLY A 98 -27.64 8.48 -18.17
CA GLY A 98 -28.90 8.71 -17.45
C GLY A 98 -28.73 9.29 -16.05
N GLY A 99 -27.88 10.31 -15.90
CA GLY A 99 -27.62 10.99 -14.63
C GLY A 99 -26.29 10.59 -13.98
N PRO A 100 -26.03 11.06 -12.74
CA PRO A 100 -24.78 10.82 -12.06
C PRO A 100 -24.48 9.34 -11.87
N VAL A 101 -23.20 9.00 -11.90
CA VAL A 101 -22.74 7.63 -11.64
C VAL A 101 -21.65 7.62 -10.59
N LEU A 102 -21.51 6.48 -9.93
CA LEU A 102 -20.37 6.15 -9.09
C LEU A 102 -19.54 5.10 -9.80
N ASP A 103 -18.25 5.36 -9.99
CA ASP A 103 -17.31 4.38 -10.52
C ASP A 103 -16.24 4.01 -9.50
N PHE A 104 -15.73 2.78 -9.60
CA PHE A 104 -14.51 2.32 -8.96
C PHE A 104 -13.36 2.58 -9.91
N ASN A 105 -12.22 3.02 -9.37
CA ASN A 105 -11.04 3.33 -10.17
C ASN A 105 -9.77 2.87 -9.45
N LEU A 106 -9.04 1.98 -10.11
CA LEU A 106 -7.72 1.49 -9.70
C LEU A 106 -6.68 2.00 -10.69
N MET A 107 -5.68 2.70 -10.17
CA MET A 107 -4.56 3.24 -10.95
C MET A 107 -3.25 2.61 -10.47
N THR A 108 -2.41 2.18 -11.42
CA THR A 108 -1.05 1.71 -11.13
C THR A 108 -0.03 2.46 -11.96
N ALA A 109 1.09 2.87 -11.36
CA ALA A 109 2.24 3.35 -12.11
C ALA A 109 2.83 2.19 -12.93
N ARG A 110 2.78 2.30 -14.26
CA ARG A 110 3.03 1.18 -15.20
C ARG A 110 4.42 0.56 -15.08
N GLY A 111 5.41 1.39 -14.74
CA GLY A 111 6.79 0.96 -14.50
C GLY A 111 6.98 0.18 -13.19
N GLU A 112 6.08 0.38 -12.22
CA GLU A 112 6.26 -0.07 -10.83
C GLU A 112 5.33 -1.22 -10.46
N ALA A 113 4.14 -1.29 -11.07
CA ALA A 113 3.15 -2.29 -10.74
C ALA A 113 2.26 -2.64 -11.94
N LYS A 114 1.61 -3.80 -11.83
CA LYS A 114 0.54 -4.26 -12.72
C LYS A 114 -0.60 -4.80 -11.87
N ALA A 115 -1.83 -4.47 -12.24
CA ALA A 115 -3.02 -4.99 -11.59
C ALA A 115 -3.86 -5.82 -12.56
N ARG A 116 -4.51 -6.85 -12.01
CA ARG A 116 -5.61 -7.56 -12.65
C ARG A 116 -6.84 -7.37 -11.77
N VAL A 117 -7.87 -6.75 -12.32
CA VAL A 117 -9.16 -6.56 -11.64
C VAL A 117 -10.19 -7.47 -12.28
N ARG A 118 -11.04 -8.11 -11.46
CA ARG A 118 -12.13 -8.96 -11.93
C ARG A 118 -13.36 -8.76 -11.06
N ARG A 119 -14.53 -8.81 -11.68
CA ARG A 119 -15.80 -9.01 -11.01
C ARG A 119 -15.85 -10.44 -10.49
N LEU A 120 -16.20 -10.63 -9.23
CA LEU A 120 -16.33 -11.94 -8.60
C LEU A 120 -17.76 -12.12 -8.11
N HIS A 121 -18.40 -13.16 -8.64
CA HIS A 121 -19.68 -13.68 -8.18
C HIS A 121 -19.40 -14.96 -7.40
N LEU A 122 -19.89 -15.04 -6.17
CA LEU A 122 -19.72 -16.20 -5.31
C LEU A 122 -21.08 -16.84 -5.04
N ALA A 123 -21.14 -18.17 -5.00
CA ALA A 123 -22.29 -18.87 -4.46
C ALA A 123 -22.33 -18.76 -2.93
N PRO A 124 -23.50 -18.85 -2.28
CA PRO A 124 -23.59 -18.86 -0.82
C PRO A 124 -22.69 -19.93 -0.20
N GLY A 125 -21.85 -19.53 0.76
CA GLY A 125 -20.89 -20.41 1.43
C GLY A 125 -19.64 -20.77 0.62
N GLU A 126 -19.49 -20.26 -0.61
CA GLU A 126 -18.26 -20.40 -1.39
C GLU A 126 -17.09 -19.68 -0.72
N ARG A 127 -15.90 -20.26 -0.84
CA ARG A 127 -14.64 -19.68 -0.37
C ARG A 127 -13.65 -19.56 -1.52
N VAL A 128 -13.05 -18.39 -1.66
CA VAL A 128 -12.00 -18.12 -2.65
C VAL A 128 -10.77 -17.53 -1.96
N GLU A 129 -9.58 -17.94 -2.39
CA GLU A 129 -8.31 -17.33 -1.98
C GLU A 129 -7.74 -16.48 -3.12
N LEU A 130 -7.35 -15.25 -2.79
CA LEU A 130 -6.56 -14.38 -3.67
C LEU A 130 -5.10 -14.41 -3.23
N VAL A 131 -4.19 -14.41 -4.20
CA VAL A 131 -2.74 -14.39 -3.98
C VAL A 131 -2.10 -13.33 -4.88
N GLY A 132 -1.24 -12.49 -4.30
CA GLY A 132 -0.47 -11.48 -5.04
C GLY A 132 0.43 -10.67 -4.10
N SER A 133 1.27 -9.78 -4.64
CA SER A 133 2.05 -8.86 -3.80
C SER A 133 1.12 -7.99 -2.96
N THR A 134 0.03 -7.53 -3.54
CA THR A 134 -1.10 -6.91 -2.84
C THR A 134 -2.40 -7.39 -3.46
N VAL A 135 -3.38 -7.70 -2.61
CA VAL A 135 -4.70 -8.13 -3.03
C VAL A 135 -5.76 -7.22 -2.41
N VAL A 136 -6.81 -6.95 -3.18
CA VAL A 136 -7.91 -6.08 -2.79
C VAL A 136 -9.24 -6.81 -2.97
N ALA A 137 -10.16 -6.62 -2.03
CA ALA A 137 -11.58 -6.93 -2.18
C ALA A 137 -12.41 -5.66 -1.88
N PHE A 138 -13.15 -5.17 -2.86
CA PHE A 138 -14.09 -4.05 -2.73
C PHE A 138 -15.52 -4.57 -2.82
N ALA A 139 -16.30 -4.36 -1.76
CA ALA A 139 -17.65 -4.88 -1.62
C ALA A 139 -18.69 -3.73 -1.65
N PRO A 140 -19.21 -3.35 -2.83
CA PRO A 140 -20.10 -2.20 -2.95
C PRO A 140 -21.43 -2.39 -2.19
N ARG A 141 -21.94 -3.63 -2.13
CA ARG A 141 -23.17 -3.99 -1.42
C ARG A 141 -22.92 -4.88 -0.18
N GLY A 142 -21.66 -5.17 0.15
CA GLY A 142 -21.30 -6.09 1.25
C GLY A 142 -21.43 -7.57 0.85
N GLY A 143 -21.98 -8.40 1.74
CA GLY A 143 -22.34 -9.80 1.43
C GLY A 143 -21.20 -10.82 1.52
N VAL A 144 -19.98 -10.38 1.86
CA VAL A 144 -18.81 -11.26 2.02
C VAL A 144 -18.07 -10.96 3.32
N ALA A 145 -17.35 -11.94 3.83
CA ALA A 145 -16.33 -11.76 4.86
C ALA A 145 -14.94 -12.01 4.26
N VAL A 146 -13.94 -11.33 4.80
CA VAL A 146 -12.55 -11.53 4.43
C VAL A 146 -11.73 -11.94 5.64
N SER A 147 -10.74 -12.79 5.41
CA SER A 147 -9.79 -13.20 6.45
C SER A 147 -8.37 -13.28 5.92
N GLN A 148 -7.44 -12.96 6.81
CA GLN A 148 -6.01 -13.19 6.64
C GLN A 148 -5.43 -13.46 8.04
N GLU A 149 -4.74 -14.59 8.19
CA GLU A 149 -4.25 -15.06 9.49
C GLU A 149 -5.39 -15.12 10.53
N GLU A 150 -5.21 -14.50 11.70
CA GLU A 150 -6.22 -14.45 12.77
C GLU A 150 -7.26 -13.34 12.58
N ARG A 151 -7.07 -12.44 11.60
CA ARG A 151 -7.98 -11.31 11.38
C ARG A 151 -9.11 -11.70 10.44
N ARG A 152 -10.34 -11.40 10.85
CA ARG A 152 -11.54 -11.57 10.03
C ARG A 152 -12.44 -10.35 10.10
N TYR A 153 -12.97 -9.93 8.96
CA TYR A 153 -13.93 -8.83 8.87
C TYR A 153 -15.10 -9.21 7.96
N ALA A 154 -16.33 -8.97 8.41
CA ALA A 154 -17.46 -8.86 7.50
C ALA A 154 -17.36 -7.51 6.77
N LEU A 155 -17.42 -7.53 5.44
CA LEU A 155 -17.45 -6.31 4.64
C LEU A 155 -18.88 -5.81 4.54
N VAL A 156 -19.13 -4.62 5.06
CA VAL A 156 -20.40 -3.92 4.89
C VAL A 156 -20.38 -3.13 3.57
N PRO A 157 -21.51 -2.56 3.09
CA PRO A 157 -21.53 -1.81 1.85
C PRO A 157 -20.44 -0.73 1.80
N MET A 158 -19.73 -0.69 0.67
CA MET A 158 -18.64 0.25 0.36
C MET A 158 -17.36 0.04 1.19
N ASP A 159 -17.21 -1.11 1.84
CA ASP A 159 -15.94 -1.48 2.44
C ASP A 159 -14.94 -1.97 1.40
N THR A 160 -13.65 -1.72 1.69
CA THR A 160 -12.53 -2.29 0.95
C THR A 160 -11.59 -3.00 1.92
N ALA A 161 -11.17 -4.20 1.57
CA ALA A 161 -10.07 -4.89 2.23
C ALA A 161 -8.83 -4.85 1.35
N VAL A 162 -7.68 -4.52 1.94
CA VAL A 162 -6.37 -4.56 1.30
C VAL A 162 -5.45 -5.46 2.13
N ALA A 163 -4.75 -6.39 1.48
CA ALA A 163 -3.82 -7.29 2.14
C ALA A 163 -2.58 -7.54 1.28
N VAL A 164 -1.45 -7.81 1.93
CA VAL A 164 -0.21 -8.25 1.27
C VAL A 164 -0.19 -9.77 1.25
N GLY A 165 0.20 -10.38 0.12
CA GLY A 165 0.26 -11.83 0.00
C GLY A 165 -1.11 -12.45 -0.27
N ARG A 166 -1.78 -12.94 0.78
CA ARG A 166 -3.02 -13.73 0.66
C ARG A 166 -4.23 -13.06 1.29
N LEU A 167 -5.40 -13.23 0.68
CA LEU A 167 -6.68 -12.84 1.25
C LEU A 167 -7.72 -13.93 0.95
N THR A 168 -8.33 -14.47 1.99
CA THR A 168 -9.46 -15.39 1.84
C THR A 168 -10.76 -14.58 1.85
N ILE A 169 -11.67 -14.92 0.95
CA ILE A 169 -13.01 -14.35 0.85
C ILE A 169 -14.01 -15.47 1.07
N ASP A 170 -14.85 -15.32 2.10
CA ASP A 170 -15.98 -16.18 2.38
C ASP A 170 -17.28 -15.50 1.94
N ALA A 171 -18.05 -16.16 1.09
CA ALA A 171 -19.39 -15.71 0.72
C ALA A 171 -20.36 -15.87 1.90
N GLY A 172 -21.15 -14.81 2.16
CA GLY A 172 -22.26 -14.87 3.09
C GLY A 172 -23.44 -15.70 2.54
N PRO A 173 -24.57 -15.72 3.27
CA PRO A 173 -25.78 -16.42 2.82
C PRO A 173 -26.44 -15.76 1.58
N GLN A 174 -26.23 -14.45 1.39
CA GLN A 174 -26.70 -13.68 0.24
C GLN A 174 -25.51 -12.86 -0.28
N PRO A 175 -24.58 -13.49 -1.02
CA PRO A 175 -23.41 -12.81 -1.54
C PRO A 175 -23.81 -11.87 -2.68
N GLU A 176 -23.27 -10.66 -2.64
CA GLU A 176 -23.39 -9.68 -3.72
C GLU A 176 -22.10 -9.70 -4.55
N PRO A 177 -22.14 -9.29 -5.83
CA PRO A 177 -20.93 -9.21 -6.64
C PRO A 177 -19.93 -8.21 -6.05
N ILE A 178 -18.66 -8.58 -6.06
CA ILE A 178 -17.57 -7.74 -5.57
C ILE A 178 -16.52 -7.52 -6.66
N LEU A 179 -15.70 -6.49 -6.49
CA LEU A 179 -14.48 -6.32 -7.29
C LEU A 179 -13.30 -6.87 -6.49
N VAL A 180 -12.48 -7.69 -7.14
CA VAL A 180 -11.20 -8.11 -6.58
C VAL A 180 -10.06 -7.68 -7.48
N ALA A 181 -8.95 -7.27 -6.87
CA ALA A 181 -7.75 -6.91 -7.60
C ALA A 181 -6.55 -7.70 -7.07
N GLU A 182 -5.79 -8.29 -7.98
CA GLU A 182 -4.48 -8.89 -7.73
C GLU A 182 -3.43 -7.94 -8.31
N ILE A 183 -2.58 -7.38 -7.45
CA ILE A 183 -1.58 -6.37 -7.82
C ILE A 183 -0.20 -7.00 -7.62
N ALA A 184 0.58 -7.01 -8.70
CA ALA A 184 1.98 -7.42 -8.70
C ALA A 184 2.86 -6.17 -8.86
N ARG A 185 3.75 -5.93 -7.91
CA ARG A 185 4.80 -4.91 -8.07
C ARG A 185 5.92 -5.49 -8.94
N ARG A 186 6.46 -4.68 -9.85
CA ARG A 186 7.49 -5.08 -10.82
C ARG A 186 8.86 -5.18 -10.17
N ASP A 187 9.16 -4.29 -9.23
CA ASP A 187 10.44 -4.21 -8.51
C ASP A 187 10.26 -4.17 -6.98
N ALA A 188 9.16 -4.68 -6.44
CA ALA A 188 9.23 -5.05 -5.03
C ALA A 188 10.19 -6.24 -4.96
N PRO A 189 11.36 -6.15 -4.29
CA PRO A 189 11.99 -7.37 -3.83
C PRO A 189 10.88 -8.15 -3.14
N THR A 190 10.65 -9.37 -3.61
CA THR A 190 9.82 -10.32 -2.88
C THR A 190 10.21 -10.17 -1.42
N ARG A 191 9.27 -9.77 -0.54
CA ARG A 191 9.40 -10.02 0.89
C ARG A 191 9.47 -11.53 1.04
N VAL A 192 10.64 -12.08 0.78
CA VAL A 192 11.00 -13.45 1.10
C VAL A 192 11.10 -13.40 2.61
N ALA A 193 10.21 -14.11 3.30
CA ALA A 193 10.48 -14.46 4.68
C ALA A 193 11.93 -14.96 4.72
N PRO A 194 12.79 -14.42 5.59
CA PRO A 194 14.21 -14.68 5.53
C PRO A 194 14.48 -16.18 5.41
N PRO A 195 15.48 -16.61 4.63
CA PRO A 195 15.88 -18.00 4.61
C PRO A 195 16.07 -18.49 6.06
N PRO A 196 15.65 -19.72 6.40
CA PRO A 196 15.76 -20.24 7.76
C PRO A 196 17.19 -20.02 8.29
N GLY A 197 17.33 -19.24 9.37
CA GLY A 197 18.63 -18.88 9.96
C GLY A 197 18.98 -17.39 9.94
N LEU A 198 18.39 -16.56 9.05
CA LEU A 198 18.67 -15.11 9.08
C LEU A 198 18.11 -14.44 10.33
N ALA A 199 16.93 -14.85 10.80
CA ALA A 199 16.32 -14.32 12.03
C ALA A 199 17.25 -14.48 13.25
N ALA A 200 17.99 -15.60 13.33
CA ALA A 200 18.95 -15.85 14.39
C ALA A 200 20.16 -14.87 14.34
N LEU A 201 20.54 -14.40 13.15
CA LEU A 201 21.61 -13.39 13.00
C LEU A 201 21.15 -12.02 13.52
N PHE A 202 19.92 -11.61 13.22
CA PHE A 202 19.37 -10.36 13.76
C PHE A 202 19.09 -10.44 15.27
N GLU A 203 18.62 -11.60 15.75
CA GLU A 203 18.40 -11.83 17.19
C GLU A 203 19.69 -11.85 18.00
N SER A 204 20.82 -12.26 17.40
CA SER A 204 22.14 -12.31 18.05
C SER A 204 22.98 -11.05 17.88
N ALA A 205 22.59 -10.13 16.98
CA ALA A 205 23.24 -8.83 16.83
C ALA A 205 23.28 -8.05 18.16
N VAL A 206 24.25 -7.18 18.35
CA VAL A 206 24.35 -6.27 19.49
C VAL A 206 24.13 -4.85 19.00
N VAL A 207 23.34 -4.04 19.72
CA VAL A 207 23.08 -2.65 19.33
C VAL A 207 23.57 -1.73 20.43
N GLU A 208 24.51 -0.87 20.09
CA GLU A 208 25.08 0.14 20.99
C GLU A 208 24.46 1.49 20.67
N ILE A 209 23.69 2.07 21.60
CA ILE A 209 23.10 3.40 21.46
C ILE A 209 23.94 4.40 22.24
N ALA A 210 24.31 5.52 21.63
CA ALA A 210 25.09 6.55 22.32
C ALA A 210 24.30 7.21 23.47
N GLY A 211 24.96 7.36 24.62
CA GLY A 211 24.43 8.05 25.80
C GLY A 211 23.67 7.14 26.78
N PRO A 212 22.93 7.71 27.75
CA PRO A 212 22.19 6.92 28.75
C PRO A 212 21.02 6.15 28.13
N PRO A 213 20.56 5.05 28.76
CA PRO A 213 19.41 4.26 28.29
C PRO A 213 18.20 5.13 27.98
N LEU A 214 17.50 4.79 26.89
CA LEU A 214 16.30 5.51 26.46
C LEU A 214 15.12 5.07 27.36
N ALA A 215 14.38 6.03 27.91
CA ALA A 215 13.25 5.77 28.81
C ALA A 215 11.91 5.53 28.06
N GLU A 216 11.96 5.58 26.74
CA GLU A 216 10.81 5.46 25.84
C GLU A 216 11.09 4.38 24.80
N PRO A 217 10.03 3.82 24.16
CA PRO A 217 10.21 2.97 23.02
C PRO A 217 11.09 3.66 21.97
N SER A 218 12.06 2.94 21.47
CA SER A 218 12.99 3.46 20.47
C SER A 218 13.17 2.49 19.32
N TRP A 219 13.39 3.06 18.14
CA TRP A 219 13.57 2.30 16.90
C TRP A 219 14.96 2.55 16.36
N VAL A 220 15.74 1.50 16.22
CA VAL A 220 17.08 1.58 15.62
C VAL A 220 16.97 1.25 14.14
N ILE A 221 17.31 2.26 13.33
CA ILE A 221 17.22 2.24 11.87
C ILE A 221 18.58 2.59 11.29
N THR A 222 18.98 1.86 10.26
CA THR A 222 20.16 2.11 9.44
C THR A 222 19.74 2.45 8.01
N ALA A 223 20.63 3.03 7.23
CA ALA A 223 20.47 3.16 5.78
C ALA A 223 21.59 2.45 5.02
N CYS A 224 22.49 1.80 5.74
CA CYS A 224 23.60 1.06 5.17
C CYS A 224 23.08 -0.25 4.55
N ASN A 225 23.82 -0.73 3.55
CA ASN A 225 23.65 -2.08 3.00
C ASN A 225 22.18 -2.44 2.68
N PRO A 226 21.51 -1.63 1.84
CA PRO A 226 20.11 -1.84 1.50
C PRO A 226 19.83 -3.26 1.01
N HIS A 227 18.71 -3.84 1.46
CA HIS A 227 18.31 -5.24 1.22
C HIS A 227 19.38 -6.27 1.61
N GLY A 228 20.25 -5.94 2.58
CA GLY A 228 21.37 -6.78 3.01
C GLY A 228 22.51 -6.89 2.00
N SER A 229 22.50 -6.08 0.93
CA SER A 229 23.59 -6.05 -0.05
C SER A 229 24.77 -5.25 0.49
N LEU A 230 26.01 -5.74 0.36
CA LEU A 230 27.18 -5.01 0.86
C LEU A 230 27.52 -3.83 -0.05
N HIS A 231 27.52 -2.62 0.51
CA HIS A 231 27.90 -1.39 -0.16
C HIS A 231 29.20 -0.80 0.40
N GLY A 232 29.83 0.09 -0.36
CA GLY A 232 31.06 0.77 0.04
C GLY A 232 30.82 1.75 1.20
N ALA A 233 31.88 2.05 1.97
CA ALA A 233 31.78 2.94 3.13
C ALA A 233 31.31 4.36 2.77
N GLU A 234 31.72 4.89 1.61
CA GLU A 234 31.31 6.21 1.13
C GLU A 234 29.82 6.25 0.79
N GLU A 235 29.33 5.26 0.05
CA GLU A 235 27.91 5.16 -0.30
C GLU A 235 27.02 4.94 0.93
N ASN A 236 27.45 4.10 1.87
CA ASN A 236 26.76 3.93 3.15
C ASN A 236 26.74 5.24 3.96
N ALA A 237 27.82 6.03 3.93
CA ALA A 237 27.86 7.34 4.59
C ALA A 237 26.90 8.36 3.94
N GLU A 238 26.82 8.40 2.62
CA GLU A 238 25.85 9.26 1.90
C GLU A 238 24.41 8.88 2.23
N ARG A 239 24.09 7.60 2.25
CA ARG A 239 22.76 7.10 2.63
C ARG A 239 22.42 7.42 4.08
N MET A 240 23.38 7.28 5.00
CA MET A 240 23.21 7.66 6.40
C MET A 240 23.00 9.18 6.57
N ALA A 241 23.71 10.00 5.81
CA ALA A 241 23.49 11.45 5.80
C ALA A 241 22.08 11.82 5.27
N ALA A 242 21.59 11.10 4.25
CA ALA A 242 20.24 11.27 3.75
C ALA A 242 19.17 10.86 4.79
N LEU A 243 19.39 9.76 5.52
CA LEU A 243 18.53 9.35 6.64
C LEU A 243 18.50 10.44 7.72
N GLU A 244 19.67 10.93 8.13
CA GLU A 244 19.77 11.99 9.13
C GLU A 244 19.00 13.26 8.70
N ALA A 245 19.15 13.68 7.44
CA ALA A 245 18.44 14.83 6.91
C ALA A 245 16.91 14.65 6.99
N VAL A 246 16.40 13.44 6.69
CA VAL A 246 14.97 13.12 6.84
C VAL A 246 14.54 13.21 8.30
N LEU A 247 15.30 12.62 9.23
CA LEU A 247 14.98 12.67 10.66
C LEU A 247 14.89 14.10 11.18
N ARG A 248 15.88 14.95 10.81
CA ARG A 248 15.90 16.38 11.15
C ARG A 248 14.71 17.13 10.55
N SER A 249 14.41 16.90 9.27
CA SER A 249 13.29 17.58 8.58
C SER A 249 11.92 17.26 9.19
N ARG A 250 11.78 16.08 9.81
CA ARG A 250 10.55 15.63 10.48
C ARG A 250 10.50 16.03 11.96
N GLY A 251 11.54 16.69 12.48
CA GLY A 251 11.63 17.08 13.88
C GLY A 251 11.74 15.89 14.85
N LEU A 252 12.20 14.73 14.37
CA LEU A 252 12.32 13.53 15.20
C LEU A 252 13.54 13.65 16.13
N VAL A 253 13.39 13.13 17.35
CA VAL A 253 14.50 13.04 18.31
C VAL A 253 15.25 11.74 18.06
N PHE A 254 16.54 11.83 17.74
CA PHE A 254 17.37 10.66 17.46
C PHE A 254 18.78 10.76 18.06
N ARG A 255 19.42 9.61 18.23
CA ARG A 255 20.83 9.46 18.64
C ARG A 255 21.57 8.52 17.71
N HIS A 256 22.88 8.68 17.61
CA HIS A 256 23.71 7.70 16.92
C HIS A 256 23.67 6.35 17.65
N ALA A 257 23.61 5.30 16.86
CA ALA A 257 23.70 3.92 17.31
C ALA A 257 24.64 3.14 16.37
N VAL A 258 25.08 1.97 16.81
CA VAL A 258 25.86 1.03 16.00
C VAL A 258 25.27 -0.36 16.18
N GLY A 259 24.87 -0.99 15.08
CA GLY A 259 24.55 -2.41 15.04
C GLY A 259 25.82 -3.22 14.83
N ARG A 260 26.01 -4.29 15.60
CA ARG A 260 27.13 -5.22 15.49
C ARG A 260 26.63 -6.64 15.37
N ASP A 261 27.39 -7.50 14.72
CA ASP A 261 27.17 -8.94 14.86
C ASP A 261 27.64 -9.43 16.25
N ALA A 262 27.32 -10.68 16.59
CA ALA A 262 27.66 -11.26 17.88
C ALA A 262 29.17 -11.44 18.10
N SER A 263 29.96 -11.54 17.02
CA SER A 263 31.43 -11.65 17.09
C SER A 263 32.13 -10.29 17.16
N GLY A 264 31.46 -9.21 16.76
CA GLY A 264 32.01 -7.86 16.69
C GLY A 264 32.84 -7.60 15.42
N ASP A 265 32.87 -8.55 14.49
CA ASP A 265 33.61 -8.46 13.23
C ASP A 265 32.92 -7.51 12.24
N TRP A 266 31.60 -7.36 12.39
CA TRP A 266 30.78 -6.44 11.63
C TRP A 266 30.24 -5.32 12.52
N ALA A 267 30.31 -4.08 12.03
CA ALA A 267 29.74 -2.92 12.69
C ALA A 267 29.13 -1.99 11.66
N GLU A 268 27.91 -1.53 11.94
CA GLU A 268 27.12 -0.74 11.03
C GLU A 268 26.57 0.52 11.73
N PRO A 269 26.83 1.73 11.20
CA PRO A 269 26.23 2.96 11.71
C PRO A 269 24.70 2.93 11.64
N SER A 270 24.04 3.44 12.67
CA SER A 270 22.58 3.48 12.77
C SER A 270 22.10 4.72 13.54
N PHE A 271 20.79 4.95 13.57
CA PHE A 271 20.14 5.94 14.42
C PHE A 271 19.08 5.29 15.29
N ALA A 272 19.09 5.60 16.59
CA ALA A 272 18.01 5.30 17.51
C ALA A 272 17.03 6.47 17.58
N ILE A 273 15.80 6.27 17.13
CA ILE A 273 14.74 7.29 17.09
C ILE A 273 13.84 7.10 18.32
N THR A 274 13.43 8.21 18.94
CA THR A 274 12.53 8.25 20.11
C THR A 274 11.35 9.19 19.85
N GLY A 275 10.26 9.04 20.62
CA GLY A 275 9.06 9.87 20.48
C GLY A 275 8.31 9.70 19.15
N SER A 276 8.59 8.62 18.41
CA SER A 276 7.91 8.24 17.17
C SER A 276 6.87 7.14 17.44
N ASP A 277 6.13 6.70 16.43
CA ASP A 277 5.38 5.44 16.46
C ASP A 277 6.02 4.37 15.58
N ARG A 278 5.56 3.12 15.77
CA ARG A 278 6.04 1.95 15.02
C ARG A 278 5.80 2.07 13.51
N GLU A 279 4.67 2.66 13.10
CA GLU A 279 4.33 2.82 11.69
C GLU A 279 5.32 3.76 10.99
N THR A 280 5.68 4.86 11.64
CA THR A 280 6.67 5.82 11.15
C THR A 280 8.06 5.20 11.06
N ALA A 281 8.45 4.39 12.05
CA ALA A 281 9.73 3.70 12.05
C ALA A 281 9.83 2.70 10.88
N LEU A 282 8.80 1.86 10.69
CA LEU A 282 8.75 0.92 9.57
C LEU A 282 8.73 1.65 8.22
N ALA A 283 7.96 2.73 8.09
CA ALA A 283 7.92 3.52 6.86
C ALA A 283 9.27 4.17 6.54
N LEU A 284 10.02 4.63 7.55
CA LEU A 284 11.38 5.14 7.36
C LEU A 284 12.33 4.04 6.90
N ALA A 285 12.29 2.88 7.55
CA ALA A 285 13.14 1.75 7.18
C ALA A 285 12.88 1.24 5.78
N SER A 286 11.61 1.05 5.40
CA SER A 286 11.24 0.69 4.03
C SER A 286 11.69 1.77 3.01
N LYS A 287 11.65 3.06 3.38
CA LYS A 287 12.14 4.15 2.53
C LYS A 287 13.66 4.09 2.28
N PHE A 288 14.42 3.57 3.23
CA PHE A 288 15.87 3.39 3.12
C PHE A 288 16.27 1.96 2.76
N ASP A 289 15.33 1.20 2.20
CA ASP A 289 15.51 -0.15 1.66
C ASP A 289 16.02 -1.14 2.71
N GLN A 290 15.60 -0.96 3.96
CA GLN A 290 15.95 -1.87 5.05
C GLN A 290 14.94 -3.00 5.18
N ASP A 291 15.44 -4.19 5.51
CA ASP A 291 14.61 -5.38 5.69
C ASP A 291 14.01 -5.46 7.10
N ALA A 292 14.62 -4.79 8.09
CA ALA A 292 14.16 -4.78 9.47
C ALA A 292 14.60 -3.54 10.25
N VAL A 293 13.91 -3.30 11.36
CA VAL A 293 14.31 -2.36 12.42
C VAL A 293 14.32 -3.07 13.77
N TYR A 294 15.15 -2.59 14.68
CA TYR A 294 15.07 -3.02 16.08
C TYR A 294 14.14 -2.09 16.86
N GLU A 295 13.12 -2.66 17.49
CA GLU A 295 12.30 -1.97 18.49
C GLU A 295 12.85 -2.29 19.87
N PHE A 296 13.12 -1.26 20.66
CA PHE A 296 13.44 -1.38 22.08
C PHE A 296 12.25 -0.86 22.89
N ASP A 297 11.78 -1.63 23.86
CA ASP A 297 10.78 -1.14 24.82
C ASP A 297 11.43 -0.27 25.91
N ALA A 298 10.59 0.33 26.77
CA ALA A 298 11.03 1.23 27.83
C ALA A 298 11.92 0.56 28.91
N VAL A 299 12.01 -0.77 28.92
CA VAL A 299 12.81 -1.57 29.86
C VAL A 299 14.05 -2.16 29.18
N GLY A 300 14.24 -1.88 27.89
CA GLY A 300 15.39 -2.31 27.09
C GLY A 300 15.22 -3.66 26.39
N ASN A 301 14.04 -4.28 26.41
CA ASN A 301 13.81 -5.49 25.63
C ASN A 301 13.78 -5.15 24.15
N ARG A 302 14.45 -5.99 23.35
CA ARG A 302 14.57 -5.81 21.91
C ARG A 302 13.69 -6.78 21.13
N VAL A 303 12.99 -6.28 20.13
CA VAL A 303 12.26 -7.07 19.13
C VAL A 303 12.72 -6.65 17.73
N VAL A 304 12.86 -7.62 16.83
CA VAL A 304 13.12 -7.35 15.41
C VAL A 304 11.78 -7.17 14.70
N LEU A 305 11.58 -6.02 14.05
CA LEU A 305 10.40 -5.74 13.25
C LEU A 305 10.78 -5.72 11.77
N TRP A 306 10.17 -6.61 10.99
CA TRP A 306 10.44 -6.74 9.56
C TRP A 306 9.66 -5.70 8.75
N CYS A 307 10.33 -5.12 7.76
CA CYS A 307 9.87 -4.00 6.94
C CYS A 307 9.34 -4.40 5.57
#